data_AF-A0A1I2Q6J7-F1
#
_entry.id   AF-A0A1I2Q6J7-F1
#
_cell.length_a   1.000
_cell.length_b   1.000
_cell.length_c   1.000
_cell.angle_alpha   90.00
_cell.angle_beta   90.00
_cell.angle_gamma   90.00
#
_symmetry.space_group_name_H-M   'P 1'
#
loop_
_entity.id
_entity.type
_entity.pdbx_description
1 polymer ?
#
loop_
_entity_poly.entity_id
_entity_poly.type
_entity_poly.pdbx_seq_one_letter_code
_entity_poly.pdbx_strand_id
1 'polypeptide(L)'
;MMKELRNIVCRGLLVFLVLFLSQCAHHENSYEGLVDNFNEHEEDFSELIATFSLQLKHHDTGNYQMELTVGQDRDSIFIGRTPYIINEEPGEQPVRLWLRKGTPEYRNGLKELGWTEISASRAGALLRRVNCKTIRSVNYSGGCQIEILPEGDDAFVSHSYLYYERPITGDSVKTYGKPVSHSAIGRHCTVSVISVL
;
A
#
# COMPACT_ATOMS: atom_id res chain seq x y z
N MET A 1 8.19 -22.17 46.12
CA MET A 1 7.70 -23.11 45.08
C MET A 1 6.49 -22.59 44.30
N MET A 2 5.23 -22.79 44.74
CA MET A 2 4.05 -22.65 43.83
C MET A 2 3.93 -21.29 43.11
N LYS A 3 4.22 -20.17 43.79
CA LYS A 3 4.19 -18.83 43.17
C LYS A 3 5.27 -18.64 42.10
N GLU A 4 6.46 -19.22 42.28
CA GLU A 4 7.56 -19.12 41.30
C GLU A 4 7.31 -20.01 40.10
N LEU A 5 6.84 -21.24 40.30
CA LEU A 5 6.48 -22.15 39.21
C LEU A 5 5.42 -21.52 38.29
N ARG A 6 4.39 -20.89 38.88
CA ARG A 6 3.39 -20.12 38.12
C ARG A 6 4.00 -18.94 37.36
N ASN A 7 4.95 -18.22 37.96
CA ASN A 7 5.62 -17.08 37.32
C ASN A 7 6.52 -17.52 36.14
N ILE A 8 7.18 -18.67 36.26
CA ILE A 8 7.97 -19.29 35.17
C ILE A 8 7.05 -19.72 34.03
N VAL A 9 5.93 -20.41 34.32
CA VAL A 9 4.95 -20.82 33.30
C VAL A 9 4.34 -19.60 32.59
N CYS A 10 3.92 -18.57 33.33
CA CYS A 10 3.39 -17.34 32.72
C CYS A 10 4.43 -16.65 31.82
N ARG A 11 5.71 -16.56 32.24
CA ARG A 11 6.79 -15.96 31.43
C ARG A 11 7.09 -16.78 30.17
N GLY A 12 7.17 -18.11 30.30
CA GLY A 12 7.38 -19.01 29.17
C GLY A 12 6.26 -18.89 28.13
N LEU A 13 5.00 -18.84 28.59
CA LEU A 13 3.84 -18.70 27.71
C LEU A 13 3.79 -17.32 27.03
N LEU A 14 4.21 -16.26 27.72
CA LEU A 14 4.31 -14.91 27.15
C LEU A 14 5.43 -14.83 26.08
N VAL A 15 6.59 -15.43 26.32
CA VAL A 15 7.67 -15.56 25.32
C VAL A 15 7.21 -16.37 24.11
N PHE A 16 6.51 -17.49 24.33
CA PHE A 16 6.00 -18.33 23.25
C PHE A 16 4.96 -17.60 22.39
N LEU A 17 4.10 -16.79 23.01
CA LEU A 17 3.10 -15.97 22.34
C LEU A 17 3.73 -14.81 21.54
N VAL A 18 4.78 -14.16 22.07
CA VAL A 18 5.58 -13.17 21.34
C VAL A 18 6.29 -13.80 20.13
N LEU A 19 6.86 -15.00 20.28
CA LEU A 19 7.50 -15.73 19.18
C LEU A 19 6.50 -16.13 18.09
N PHE A 20 5.30 -16.59 18.47
CA PHE A 20 4.23 -16.90 17.51
C PHE A 20 3.76 -15.66 16.74
N LEU A 21 3.46 -14.55 17.44
CA LEU A 21 3.08 -13.29 16.80
C LEU A 21 4.19 -12.76 15.87
N SER A 22 5.45 -12.90 16.27
CA SER A 22 6.60 -12.54 15.44
C SER A 22 6.76 -13.41 14.19
N GLN A 23 6.29 -14.67 14.20
CA GLN A 23 6.30 -15.53 13.02
C GLN A 23 5.12 -15.21 12.07
N CYS A 24 3.93 -14.95 12.60
CA CYS A 24 2.78 -14.50 11.81
C CYS A 24 3.09 -13.18 11.07
N ALA A 25 3.52 -12.14 11.78
CA ALA A 25 3.84 -10.84 11.18
C ALA A 25 4.97 -10.90 10.13
N HIS A 26 5.92 -11.83 10.30
CA HIS A 26 7.00 -12.06 9.33
C HIS A 26 6.51 -12.84 8.10
N HIS A 27 5.49 -13.71 8.25
CA HIS A 27 4.86 -14.39 7.11
C HIS A 27 3.95 -13.45 6.32
N GLU A 28 3.11 -12.64 7.00
CA GLU A 28 2.21 -11.67 6.37
C GLU A 28 2.93 -10.66 5.46
N ASN A 29 4.20 -10.36 5.76
CA ASN A 29 5.08 -9.51 4.95
C ASN A 29 6.12 -10.28 4.11
N SER A 30 6.05 -11.62 4.04
CA SER A 30 6.88 -12.44 3.14
C SER A 30 6.31 -12.45 1.72
N TYR A 31 7.12 -12.85 0.73
CA TYR A 31 6.65 -13.02 -0.65
C TYR A 31 5.40 -13.91 -0.70
N GLU A 32 5.44 -15.03 0.03
CA GLU A 32 4.38 -16.02 0.12
C GLU A 32 3.12 -15.45 0.79
N GLY A 33 3.25 -14.71 1.89
CA GLY A 33 2.10 -14.09 2.56
C GLY A 33 1.41 -13.02 1.72
N LEU A 34 2.18 -12.20 0.97
CA LEU A 34 1.60 -11.28 -0.01
C LEU A 34 0.91 -12.04 -1.17
N VAL A 35 1.48 -13.15 -1.65
CA VAL A 35 0.84 -13.99 -2.67
C VAL A 35 -0.50 -14.55 -2.17
N ASP A 36 -0.53 -15.11 -0.96
CA ASP A 36 -1.73 -15.72 -0.40
C ASP A 36 -2.81 -14.67 -0.08
N ASN A 37 -2.44 -13.53 0.51
CA ASN A 37 -3.34 -12.38 0.73
C ASN A 37 -3.91 -11.82 -0.58
N PHE A 38 -3.13 -11.77 -1.66
CA PHE A 38 -3.63 -11.38 -2.97
C PHE A 38 -4.63 -12.40 -3.54
N ASN A 39 -4.35 -13.70 -3.40
CA ASN A 39 -5.24 -14.76 -3.87
C ASN A 39 -6.56 -14.83 -3.07
N GLU A 40 -6.55 -14.49 -1.77
CA GLU A 40 -7.77 -14.40 -0.95
C GLU A 40 -8.63 -13.16 -1.30
N HIS A 41 -7.99 -12.05 -1.68
CA HIS A 41 -8.64 -10.74 -1.85
C HIS A 41 -8.60 -10.17 -3.29
N GLU A 42 -8.46 -11.01 -4.32
CA GLU A 42 -8.25 -10.56 -5.71
C GLU A 42 -9.36 -9.62 -6.24
N GLU A 43 -10.63 -9.86 -5.89
CA GLU A 43 -11.75 -8.98 -6.27
C GLU A 43 -11.64 -7.59 -5.62
N ASP A 44 -11.19 -7.54 -4.37
CA ASP A 44 -11.02 -6.29 -3.61
C ASP A 44 -9.80 -5.49 -4.09
N PHE A 45 -8.69 -6.18 -4.42
CA PHE A 45 -7.55 -5.57 -5.11
C PHE A 45 -7.98 -4.98 -6.47
N SER A 46 -8.81 -5.70 -7.23
CA SER A 46 -9.33 -5.25 -8.52
C SER A 46 -10.24 -4.02 -8.36
N GLU A 47 -11.12 -4.00 -7.36
CA GLU A 47 -11.97 -2.84 -7.06
C GLU A 47 -11.14 -1.63 -6.59
N LEU A 48 -10.09 -1.86 -5.80
CA LEU A 48 -9.17 -0.82 -5.32
C LEU A 48 -8.40 -0.18 -6.48
N ILE A 49 -7.81 -1.00 -7.35
CA ILE A 49 -7.11 -0.56 -8.56
C ILE A 49 -8.06 0.20 -9.49
N ALA A 50 -9.28 -0.29 -9.71
CA ALA A 50 -10.28 0.41 -10.53
C ALA A 50 -10.70 1.76 -9.93
N THR A 51 -10.94 1.81 -8.61
CA THR A 51 -11.30 3.04 -7.87
C THR A 51 -10.18 4.07 -7.95
N PHE A 52 -8.93 3.65 -7.78
CA PHE A 52 -7.76 4.53 -7.86
C PHE A 52 -7.49 4.98 -9.30
N SER A 53 -7.58 4.08 -10.29
CA SER A 53 -7.41 4.40 -11.71
C SER A 53 -8.46 5.38 -12.23
N LEU A 54 -9.68 5.37 -11.70
CA LEU A 54 -10.70 6.38 -11.98
C LEU A 54 -10.33 7.74 -11.38
N GLN A 55 -9.81 7.76 -10.16
CA GLN A 55 -9.28 8.99 -9.54
C GLN A 55 -8.12 9.58 -10.36
N LEU A 56 -7.15 8.76 -10.77
CA LEU A 56 -5.96 9.18 -11.52
C LEU A 56 -6.28 9.87 -12.85
N LYS A 57 -7.37 9.53 -13.52
CA LYS A 57 -7.81 10.15 -14.81
C LYS A 57 -8.11 11.65 -14.71
N HIS A 58 -8.19 12.19 -13.49
CA HIS A 58 -8.40 13.62 -13.23
C HIS A 58 -7.12 14.37 -12.84
N HIS A 59 -5.95 13.72 -12.86
CA HIS A 59 -4.66 14.27 -12.44
C HIS A 59 -3.59 14.16 -13.53
N ASP A 60 -2.58 15.02 -13.45
CA ASP A 60 -1.37 14.93 -14.28
C ASP A 60 -0.40 13.89 -13.68
N THR A 61 -0.74 12.61 -13.86
CA THR A 61 0.08 11.49 -13.38
C THR A 61 1.34 11.25 -14.21
N GLY A 62 1.63 12.07 -15.23
CA GLY A 62 2.92 12.11 -15.89
C GLY A 62 3.96 12.86 -15.06
N ASN A 63 3.54 13.95 -14.41
CA ASN A 63 4.40 14.82 -13.60
C ASN A 63 4.33 14.55 -12.09
N TYR A 64 3.24 13.96 -11.58
CA TYR A 64 3.03 13.79 -10.14
C TYR A 64 2.69 12.35 -9.70
N GLN A 65 3.31 11.93 -8.58
CA GLN A 65 2.82 10.86 -7.71
C GLN A 65 1.59 11.35 -6.94
N MET A 66 0.45 10.72 -7.16
CA MET A 66 -0.73 10.81 -6.30
C MET A 66 -0.70 9.68 -5.28
N GLU A 67 -1.07 9.94 -4.03
CA GLU A 67 -0.97 8.97 -2.92
C GLU A 67 -2.19 9.05 -1.99
N LEU A 68 -2.67 7.90 -1.53
CA LEU A 68 -3.63 7.77 -0.44
C LEU A 68 -3.16 6.68 0.54
N THR A 69 -3.05 7.07 1.81
CA THR A 69 -2.62 6.20 2.90
C THR A 69 -3.70 6.19 3.98
N VAL A 70 -4.05 5.02 4.49
CA VAL A 70 -4.91 4.91 5.68
C VAL A 70 -4.08 5.07 6.95
N GLY A 71 -4.55 5.90 7.88
CA GLY A 71 -3.94 5.99 9.20
C GLY A 71 -4.50 4.97 10.18
N GLN A 72 -3.83 4.83 11.33
CA GLN A 72 -4.19 3.92 12.41
C GLN A 72 -5.59 4.22 13.00
N ASP A 73 -5.98 5.50 13.10
CA ASP A 73 -7.37 5.88 13.35
C ASP A 73 -8.18 5.61 12.07
N ARG A 74 -9.30 4.87 12.17
CA ARG A 74 -10.21 4.56 11.07
C ARG A 74 -10.78 5.82 10.40
N ASP A 75 -10.82 6.93 11.13
CA ASP A 75 -11.25 8.23 10.64
C ASP A 75 -10.11 9.10 10.11
N SER A 76 -8.86 8.62 10.15
CA SER A 76 -7.71 9.28 9.53
C SER A 76 -7.35 8.67 8.17
N ILE A 77 -7.05 9.57 7.22
CA ILE A 77 -6.31 9.26 6.00
C ILE A 77 -5.23 10.32 5.78
N PHE A 78 -4.19 9.95 5.07
CA PHE A 78 -3.26 10.87 4.44
C PHE A 78 -3.51 10.84 2.94
N ILE A 79 -3.43 12.00 2.29
CA ILE A 79 -3.43 12.12 0.83
C ILE A 79 -2.34 13.08 0.38
N GLY A 80 -1.74 12.81 -0.78
CA GLY A 80 -0.63 13.60 -1.28
C GLY A 80 -0.54 13.73 -2.79
N ARG A 81 0.12 14.81 -3.23
CA ARG A 81 0.65 15.04 -4.57
C ARG A 81 2.14 15.40 -4.42
N THR A 82 3.04 14.53 -4.90
CA THR A 82 4.50 14.76 -4.92
C THR A 82 4.98 14.79 -6.37
N PRO A 83 5.77 15.80 -6.83
CA PRO A 83 6.33 15.77 -8.18
C PRO A 83 7.32 14.60 -8.36
N TYR A 84 7.34 13.95 -9.52
CA TYR A 84 8.36 12.93 -9.82
C TYR A 84 9.74 13.55 -10.11
N ILE A 85 9.78 14.78 -10.63
CA ILE A 85 11.01 15.51 -10.93
C ILE A 85 11.11 16.73 -10.01
N ILE A 86 12.04 16.69 -9.08
CA ILE A 86 12.42 17.84 -8.25
C ILE A 86 13.54 18.58 -9.00
N ASN A 87 13.18 19.57 -9.81
CA ASN A 87 14.16 20.52 -10.33
C ASN A 87 14.65 21.43 -9.19
N GLU A 88 15.92 21.83 -9.21
CA GLU A 88 16.56 22.64 -8.15
C GLU A 88 16.12 24.12 -8.11
N GLU A 89 15.33 24.56 -9.09
CA GLU A 89 14.62 25.85 -9.07
C GLU A 89 13.40 25.82 -8.11
N PRO A 90 12.70 26.95 -7.87
CA PRO A 90 11.51 26.99 -7.00
C PRO A 90 10.27 26.28 -7.59
N GLY A 91 10.36 24.96 -7.77
CA GLY A 91 9.29 24.11 -8.30
C GLY A 91 8.15 23.86 -7.30
N GLU A 92 7.05 23.32 -7.83
CA GLU A 92 5.86 22.94 -7.07
C GLU A 92 6.22 22.00 -5.91
N GLN A 93 5.86 22.40 -4.68
CA GLN A 93 6.20 21.65 -3.49
C GLN A 93 5.28 20.43 -3.29
N PRO A 94 5.75 19.34 -2.66
CA PRO A 94 4.91 18.20 -2.32
C PRO A 94 3.75 18.61 -1.39
N VAL A 95 2.52 18.54 -1.89
CA VAL A 95 1.30 18.76 -1.08
C VAL A 95 1.00 17.46 -0.36
N ARG A 96 0.96 17.49 0.98
CA ARG A 96 0.84 16.30 1.84
C ARG A 96 -0.08 16.62 3.01
N LEU A 97 -1.29 16.08 3.00
CA LEU A 97 -2.36 16.43 3.93
C LEU A 97 -2.79 15.24 4.77
N TRP A 98 -2.63 15.36 6.10
CA TRP A 98 -3.23 14.42 7.06
C TRP A 98 -4.64 14.91 7.43
N LEU A 99 -5.66 14.15 7.06
CA LEU A 99 -7.06 14.58 7.10
C LEU A 99 -7.91 13.63 7.95
N ARG A 100 -8.80 14.21 8.76
CA ARG A 100 -9.73 13.46 9.63
C ARG A 100 -11.17 13.59 9.14
N LYS A 101 -11.85 12.46 8.92
CA LYS A 101 -13.24 12.42 8.46
C LYS A 101 -14.15 13.32 9.30
N GLY A 102 -15.12 13.95 8.63
CA GLY A 102 -16.10 14.82 9.26
C GLY A 102 -15.65 16.27 9.51
N THR A 103 -14.36 16.60 9.41
CA THR A 103 -13.91 18.00 9.58
C THR A 103 -14.01 18.82 8.27
N PRO A 104 -14.02 20.16 8.33
CA PRO A 104 -13.95 21.01 7.13
C PRO A 104 -12.68 20.78 6.31
N GLU A 105 -11.54 20.56 6.97
CA GLU A 105 -10.23 20.38 6.35
C GLU A 105 -10.20 19.12 5.50
N TYR A 106 -10.83 18.03 5.96
CA TYR A 106 -10.97 16.79 5.19
C TYR A 106 -11.66 17.02 3.84
N ARG A 107 -12.77 17.78 3.83
CA ARG A 107 -13.52 18.05 2.60
C ARG A 107 -12.79 19.02 1.67
N ASN A 108 -12.09 20.01 2.24
CA ASN A 108 -11.30 20.97 1.48
C ASN A 108 -10.05 20.32 0.86
N GLY A 109 -9.27 19.57 1.65
CA GLY A 109 -8.04 18.89 1.21
C GLY A 109 -8.31 17.75 0.21
N LEU A 110 -9.40 17.00 0.39
CA LEU A 110 -9.87 16.07 -0.65
C LEU A 110 -10.10 16.80 -1.97
N LYS A 111 -10.89 17.89 -1.94
CA LYS A 111 -11.22 18.67 -3.15
C LYS A 111 -9.99 19.31 -3.80
N GLU A 112 -9.05 19.81 -3.01
CA GLU A 112 -7.77 20.37 -3.48
C GLU A 112 -6.94 19.33 -4.26
N LEU A 113 -6.93 18.09 -3.78
CA LEU A 113 -6.30 16.95 -4.43
C LEU A 113 -7.28 16.16 -5.34
N GLY A 114 -8.37 16.79 -5.76
CA GLY A 114 -9.36 16.27 -6.71
C GLY A 114 -10.12 15.02 -6.28
N TRP A 115 -10.05 14.61 -5.01
CA TRP A 115 -10.76 13.46 -4.45
C TRP A 115 -12.19 13.80 -4.03
N THR A 116 -13.03 12.76 -3.90
CA THR A 116 -14.35 12.84 -3.26
C THR A 116 -14.34 12.06 -1.94
N GLU A 117 -15.23 12.42 -1.01
CA GLU A 117 -15.41 11.67 0.24
C GLU A 117 -15.76 10.19 -0.05
N ILE A 118 -16.48 9.92 -1.14
CA ILE A 118 -16.88 8.58 -1.58
C ILE A 118 -15.67 7.79 -2.10
N SER A 119 -14.89 8.35 -3.04
CA SER A 119 -13.72 7.65 -3.61
C SER A 119 -12.63 7.40 -2.57
N ALA A 120 -12.36 8.38 -1.70
CA ALA A 120 -11.40 8.22 -0.61
C ALA A 120 -11.88 7.23 0.47
N SER A 121 -13.18 7.23 0.82
CA SER A 121 -13.72 6.26 1.78
C SER A 121 -13.77 4.83 1.22
N ARG A 122 -14.05 4.67 -0.08
CA ARG A 122 -14.03 3.36 -0.75
C ARG A 122 -12.60 2.80 -0.81
N ALA A 123 -11.64 3.57 -1.33
CA ALA A 123 -10.24 3.17 -1.37
C ALA A 123 -9.69 2.87 0.04
N GLY A 124 -9.97 3.72 1.02
CA GLY A 124 -9.56 3.53 2.43
C GLY A 124 -10.32 2.45 3.20
N ALA A 125 -11.36 1.85 2.61
CA ALA A 125 -12.03 0.65 3.14
C ALA A 125 -11.48 -0.62 2.50
N LEU A 126 -11.22 -0.60 1.18
CA LEU A 126 -10.62 -1.70 0.44
C LEU A 126 -9.18 -1.96 0.89
N LEU A 127 -8.35 -0.91 1.04
CA LEU A 127 -6.99 -1.01 1.60
C LEU A 127 -6.97 -1.83 2.90
N ARG A 128 -7.80 -1.46 3.88
CA ARG A 128 -7.93 -2.13 5.17
C ARG A 128 -8.55 -3.53 5.10
N ARG A 129 -9.20 -3.89 3.99
CA ARG A 129 -9.72 -5.24 3.75
C ARG A 129 -8.64 -6.17 3.20
N VAL A 130 -7.77 -5.65 2.33
CA VAL A 130 -6.69 -6.41 1.68
C VAL A 130 -5.35 -6.37 2.44
N ASN A 131 -5.40 -6.08 3.74
CA ASN A 131 -4.26 -5.88 4.64
C ASN A 131 -3.19 -4.89 4.13
N CYS A 132 -3.64 -3.80 3.51
CA CYS A 132 -2.79 -2.76 2.90
C CYS A 132 -3.02 -1.37 3.50
N LYS A 133 -1.95 -0.58 3.53
CA LYS A 133 -1.91 0.73 4.17
C LYS A 133 -1.86 1.90 3.19
N THR A 134 -1.20 1.73 2.04
CA THR A 134 -1.01 2.81 1.05
C THR A 134 -1.30 2.33 -0.36
N ILE A 135 -1.91 3.20 -1.17
CA ILE A 135 -1.94 3.09 -2.63
C ILE A 135 -1.42 4.40 -3.24
N ARG A 136 -0.52 4.29 -4.22
CA ARG A 136 0.08 5.42 -4.92
C ARG A 136 0.21 5.18 -6.41
N SER A 137 0.24 6.24 -7.20
CA SER A 137 0.72 6.13 -8.59
C SER A 137 2.24 6.09 -8.61
N VAL A 138 2.81 5.36 -9.54
CA VAL A 138 4.26 5.29 -9.77
C VAL A 138 4.57 5.47 -11.26
N ASN A 139 5.78 5.97 -11.56
CA ASN A 139 6.30 6.11 -12.91
C ASN A 139 7.57 5.27 -13.09
N TYR A 140 7.46 3.96 -12.78
CA TYR A 140 8.56 3.01 -12.99
C TYR A 140 8.60 2.57 -14.46
N SER A 141 9.81 2.31 -14.96
CA SER A 141 9.98 1.86 -16.35
C SER A 141 9.32 0.48 -16.59
N GLY A 142 8.99 0.20 -17.85
CA GLY A 142 8.21 -0.99 -18.20
C GLY A 142 6.69 -0.85 -18.02
N GLY A 143 6.18 0.30 -17.54
CA GLY A 143 4.75 0.63 -17.56
C GLY A 143 3.96 0.22 -16.32
N CYS A 144 4.62 0.11 -15.16
CA CYS A 144 3.93 0.12 -13.88
C CYS A 144 3.28 1.49 -13.66
N GLN A 145 2.06 1.54 -13.16
CA GLN A 145 1.31 2.79 -12.95
C GLN A 145 0.84 2.98 -11.51
N ILE A 146 0.63 1.89 -10.77
CA ILE A 146 0.10 1.90 -9.40
C ILE A 146 0.93 0.96 -8.54
N GLU A 147 1.20 1.36 -7.30
CA GLU A 147 1.81 0.52 -6.27
C GLU A 147 0.90 0.52 -5.03
N ILE A 148 0.74 -0.66 -4.43
CA ILE A 148 0.00 -0.87 -3.17
C ILE A 148 0.97 -1.45 -2.15
N LEU A 149 1.01 -0.87 -0.95
CA LEU A 149 1.92 -1.28 0.12
C LEU A 149 1.13 -1.94 1.27
N PRO A 150 1.58 -3.11 1.79
CA PRO A 150 0.95 -3.83 2.90
C PRO A 150 0.94 -2.99 4.20
N GLU A 151 0.16 -3.43 5.19
CA GLU A 151 0.20 -2.83 6.53
C GLU A 151 1.43 -3.32 7.33
N GLY A 152 2.43 -2.44 7.45
CA GLY A 152 3.68 -2.70 8.16
C GLY A 152 4.39 -1.41 8.58
N ASP A 153 5.57 -1.55 9.19
CA ASP A 153 6.42 -0.42 9.58
C ASP A 153 7.04 0.23 8.33
N ASP A 154 6.80 1.53 8.14
CA ASP A 154 7.11 2.28 6.90
C ASP A 154 8.60 2.32 6.53
N ALA A 155 9.49 1.85 7.41
CA ALA A 155 10.94 1.79 7.21
C ALA A 155 11.47 0.43 6.71
N PHE A 156 10.66 -0.64 6.78
CA PHE A 156 11.11 -2.02 6.51
C PHE A 156 10.14 -2.85 5.66
N VAL A 157 9.16 -2.23 5.00
CA VAL A 157 8.33 -2.90 3.98
C VAL A 157 9.25 -3.35 2.83
N SER A 158 9.65 -4.61 2.86
CA SER A 158 10.51 -5.19 1.82
C SER A 158 9.74 -5.49 0.53
N HIS A 159 8.41 -5.47 0.55
CA HIS A 159 7.55 -6.03 -0.49
C HIS A 159 6.30 -5.17 -0.74
N SER A 160 6.00 -4.89 -2.01
CA SER A 160 4.79 -4.17 -2.45
C SER A 160 4.14 -4.84 -3.66
N TYR A 161 2.87 -4.52 -3.94
CA TYR A 161 2.14 -5.00 -5.11
C TYR A 161 2.22 -3.96 -6.23
N LEU A 162 2.91 -4.28 -7.33
CA LEU A 162 3.06 -3.40 -8.50
C LEU A 162 2.02 -3.72 -9.58
N TYR A 163 1.21 -2.76 -10.02
CA TYR A 163 0.19 -2.94 -11.07
C TYR A 163 0.59 -2.29 -12.41
N TYR A 164 0.48 -3.10 -13.47
CA TYR A 164 0.85 -2.78 -14.85
C TYR A 164 -0.39 -2.87 -15.76
N GLU A 165 -0.86 -1.73 -16.29
CA GLU A 165 -2.00 -1.67 -17.24
C GLU A 165 -1.75 -2.48 -18.53
N ARG A 166 -0.48 -2.73 -18.86
CA ARG A 166 -0.04 -3.43 -20.07
C ARG A 166 0.55 -4.79 -19.73
N PRO A 167 0.51 -5.77 -20.66
CA PRO A 167 1.28 -7.01 -20.53
C PRO A 167 2.75 -6.75 -20.22
N ILE A 168 3.22 -7.22 -19.06
CA ILE A 168 4.64 -7.33 -18.74
C ILE A 168 5.37 -8.10 -19.84
N THR A 169 6.59 -7.66 -20.17
CA THR A 169 7.47 -8.34 -21.12
C THR A 169 8.51 -9.18 -20.38
N GLY A 170 9.23 -10.04 -21.11
CA GLY A 170 10.33 -10.82 -20.54
C GLY A 170 11.48 -9.98 -19.94
N ASP A 171 11.51 -8.68 -20.18
CA ASP A 171 12.46 -7.75 -19.55
C ASP A 171 11.91 -7.13 -18.27
N SER A 172 10.62 -6.78 -18.17
CA SER A 172 10.05 -6.33 -16.89
C SER A 172 10.10 -7.43 -15.82
N VAL A 173 10.02 -8.71 -16.20
CA VAL A 173 10.21 -9.85 -15.27
C VAL A 173 11.63 -9.88 -14.67
N LYS A 174 12.66 -9.45 -15.42
CA LYS A 174 14.05 -9.41 -14.92
C LYS A 174 14.25 -8.28 -13.90
N THR A 175 13.55 -7.16 -14.09
CA THR A 175 13.72 -5.95 -13.26
C THR A 175 12.84 -5.95 -12.02
N TYR A 176 11.60 -6.47 -12.12
CA TYR A 176 10.58 -6.32 -11.08
C TYR A 176 10.08 -7.62 -10.45
N GLY A 177 10.57 -8.78 -10.91
CA GLY A 177 10.22 -10.09 -10.37
C GLY A 177 9.15 -10.84 -11.17
N LYS A 178 8.70 -11.97 -10.62
CA LYS A 178 7.72 -12.85 -11.26
C LYS A 178 6.27 -12.46 -10.91
N PRO A 179 5.28 -12.89 -11.73
CA PRO A 179 3.87 -12.72 -11.42
C PRO A 179 3.43 -13.47 -10.17
N VAL A 180 2.57 -12.81 -9.38
CA VAL A 180 1.98 -13.33 -8.14
C VAL A 180 0.80 -14.29 -8.39
N SER A 181 -0.07 -14.01 -9.37
CA SER A 181 -1.29 -14.79 -9.60
C SER A 181 -1.33 -15.49 -10.98
N HIS A 182 -2.15 -16.53 -11.06
CA HIS A 182 -2.53 -17.22 -12.31
C HIS A 182 -3.71 -16.52 -13.04
N SER A 183 -4.17 -15.38 -12.53
CA SER A 183 -5.44 -14.76 -12.92
C SER A 183 -5.30 -13.74 -14.04
N ALA A 184 -6.45 -13.33 -14.59
CA ALA A 184 -6.54 -12.52 -15.81
C ALA A 184 -6.67 -11.01 -15.58
N ILE A 185 -6.57 -10.52 -14.34
CA ILE A 185 -6.49 -9.08 -14.05
C ILE A 185 -5.15 -8.55 -14.58
N GLY A 186 -5.26 -7.61 -15.53
CA GLY A 186 -4.22 -7.36 -16.51
C GLY A 186 -3.14 -6.39 -16.03
N ARG A 187 -1.85 -6.73 -16.05
CA ARG A 187 -1.27 -8.09 -16.10
C ARG A 187 -0.08 -8.19 -15.14
N HIS A 188 -0.29 -8.97 -14.08
CA HIS A 188 0.65 -9.33 -13.01
C HIS A 188 0.83 -8.23 -11.96
N CYS A 189 0.56 -8.58 -10.70
CA CYS A 189 1.33 -8.04 -9.59
C CYS A 189 2.68 -8.76 -9.52
N THR A 190 3.75 -8.03 -9.30
CA THR A 190 5.01 -8.59 -8.81
C THR A 190 5.23 -8.11 -7.38
N VAL A 191 5.85 -8.96 -6.57
CA VAL A 191 6.38 -8.57 -5.26
C VAL A 191 7.84 -8.17 -5.45
N SER A 192 8.08 -6.85 -5.47
CA SER A 192 9.41 -6.27 -5.63
C SER A 192 10.10 -6.17 -4.28
N VAL A 193 11.39 -6.52 -4.21
CA VAL A 193 12.23 -6.18 -3.05
C VAL A 193 12.45 -4.66 -3.06
N ILE A 194 12.07 -3.95 -1.99
CA ILE A 194 12.49 -2.56 -1.80
C ILE A 194 13.97 -2.54 -1.42
N SER A 195 14.83 -2.51 -2.45
CA SER A 195 16.25 -2.25 -2.29
C SER A 195 16.47 -0.79 -1.90
N VAL A 196 16.71 -0.54 -0.62
CA VAL A 196 17.13 0.78 -0.12
C VAL A 196 18.48 1.15 -0.77
N LEU A 197 18.51 2.28 -1.46
CA LEU A 197 19.69 2.97 -1.97
C LEU A 197 19.93 4.24 -1.14
#